data_AF-A0A0Q4D7K3-F1
#
_entry.id   AF-A0A0Q4D7K3-F1
#
_cell.length_a   1.000
_cell.length_b   1.000
_cell.length_c   1.000
_cell.angle_alpha   90.00
_cell.angle_beta   90.00
_cell.angle_gamma   90.00
#
_symmetry.space_group_name_H-M   'P 1'
#
loop_
_entity.id
_entity.type
_entity.pdbx_description
1 polymer ?
#
loop_
_entity_poly.entity_id
_entity_poly.type
_entity_poly.pdbx_seq_one_letter_code
_entity_poly.pdbx_strand_id
1 'polypeptide(L)' 'MRRGVDLIAVGETIITDRLHAMLLGLQIGRSVVAVDNSYGKVHGYIDSWLEGSGAAVAKARSFAEARAMVT' A
#
# COMPACT_ATOMS: atom_id res chain seq x y z
N MET A 1 -18.16 2.39 4.81
CA MET A 1 -16.79 2.92 4.60
C MET A 1 -16.09 3.36 5.90
N ARG A 2 -16.77 4.00 6.86
CA ARG A 2 -16.18 4.48 8.14
C ARG A 2 -15.33 3.43 8.88
N ARG A 3 -15.87 2.23 9.13
CA ARG A 3 -15.14 1.11 9.78
C ARG A 3 -13.84 0.70 9.08
N GLY A 4 -13.79 0.79 7.75
CA GLY A 4 -12.58 0.44 6.99
C GLY A 4 -11.48 1.47 7.17
N VAL A 5 -11.84 2.75 7.24
CA VAL A 5 -10.90 3.86 7.50
C VAL A 5 -10.40 3.79 8.95
N ASP A 6 -11.28 3.51 9.91
CA ASP A 6 -10.91 3.40 11.32
C ASP A 6 -9.90 2.26 11.57
N LEU A 7 -10.01 1.15 10.84
CA LEU A 7 -9.04 0.04 10.88
C LEU A 7 -7.67 0.41 10.30
N ILE A 8 -7.66 1.25 9.26
CA ILE A 8 -6.44 1.63 8.54
C ILE A 8 -5.70 2.78 9.26
N ALA A 9 -6.43 3.61 10.03
CA ALA A 9 -5.89 4.79 10.71
C ALA A 9 -5.02 4.50 11.94
N VAL A 10 -4.95 3.26 12.43
CA VAL A 10 -4.23 2.92 13.68
C VAL A 10 -2.72 2.72 13.46
N GLY A 11 -2.28 2.31 12.26
CA GLY A 11 -0.86 2.04 11.96
C GLY A 11 -0.19 3.16 11.15
N GLU A 12 1.09 3.46 11.40
CA GLU A 12 1.87 4.42 10.60
C GLU A 12 2.10 3.93 9.16
N THR A 13 2.30 2.62 8.99
CA THR A 13 2.53 1.98 7.70
C THR A 13 1.53 0.85 7.47
N ILE A 14 0.93 0.83 6.27
CA ILE A 14 -0.05 -0.16 5.84
C ILE A 14 0.61 -1.17 4.91
N ILE A 15 0.59 -2.45 5.26
CA ILE A 15 1.00 -3.53 4.35
C ILE A 15 -0.25 -4.13 3.73
N THR A 16 -0.35 -4.15 2.39
CA THR A 16 -1.57 -4.65 1.72
C THR A 16 -1.32 -5.18 0.31
N ASP A 17 -2.15 -6.13 -0.12
CA ASP A 17 -2.27 -6.60 -1.51
C ASP A 17 -3.54 -6.05 -2.20
N ARG A 18 -4.30 -5.18 -1.52
CA ARG A 18 -5.55 -4.60 -2.01
C ARG A 18 -5.32 -3.19 -2.52
N LEU A 19 -5.56 -2.99 -3.82
CA LEU A 19 -5.44 -1.67 -4.47
C LEU A 19 -6.20 -0.56 -3.71
N HIS A 20 -7.45 -0.81 -3.34
CA HIS A 20 -8.24 0.21 -2.64
C HIS A 20 -7.72 0.53 -1.24
N ALA A 21 -7.15 -0.44 -0.53
CA ALA A 21 -6.55 -0.19 0.77
C ALA A 21 -5.29 0.68 0.64
N MET A 22 -4.49 0.48 -0.41
CA MET A 22 -3.35 1.35 -0.75
C MET A 22 -3.82 2.77 -1.03
N LEU A 23 -4.78 2.96 -1.93
CA LEU A 23 -5.25 4.30 -2.31
C LEU A 23 -5.84 5.06 -1.12
N LEU A 24 -6.67 4.41 -0.32
CA LEU A 24 -7.25 5.02 0.88
C LEU A 24 -6.16 5.35 1.91
N GLY A 25 -5.19 4.46 2.12
CA GLY A 25 -4.04 4.68 3.01
C GLY A 25 -3.23 5.92 2.62
N LEU A 26 -2.88 6.03 1.34
CA LEU A 26 -2.17 7.19 0.79
C LEU A 26 -2.98 8.48 0.97
N GLN A 27 -4.29 8.44 0.70
CA GLN A 27 -5.17 9.62 0.80
C GLN A 27 -5.30 10.14 2.24
N ILE A 28 -5.17 9.27 3.25
CA ILE A 28 -5.16 9.66 4.66
C ILE A 28 -3.74 9.92 5.21
N GLY A 29 -2.74 10.02 4.33
CA GLY A 29 -1.37 10.39 4.67
C GLY A 29 -0.52 9.28 5.28
N ARG A 30 -0.86 8.00 5.04
CA ARG A 30 -0.08 6.86 5.55
C ARG A 30 0.89 6.33 4.51
N SER A 31 2.02 5.81 4.99
CA SER A 31 2.94 5.04 4.17
C SER A 31 2.33 3.68 3.84
N VAL A 32 2.55 3.19 2.61
CA VAL A 32 2.01 1.91 2.16
C VAL A 32 3.12 1.02 1.59
N VAL A 33 3.15 -0.25 2.00
CA VAL A 33 3.91 -1.31 1.33
C VAL A 33 2.93 -2.20 0.57
N ALA A 34 2.96 -2.08 -0.75
CA ALA A 34 2.11 -2.81 -1.67
C ALA A 34 2.74 -4.16 -2.02
N VAL A 35 2.09 -5.24 -1.59
CA VAL A 35 2.44 -6.60 -1.94
C VAL A 35 1.72 -6.96 -3.24
N ASP A 36 2.47 -7.35 -4.27
CA ASP A 36 1.79 -7.79 -5.49
C ASP A 36 1.16 -9.16 -5.30
N ASN A 37 -0.03 -9.32 -5.86
CA ASN A 37 -0.61 -10.64 -6.04
C ASN A 37 -0.17 -11.21 -7.40
N SER A 38 -0.43 -12.49 -7.63
CA SER A 38 0.02 -13.22 -8.83
C SER A 38 -0.44 -12.62 -10.18
N TYR A 39 -1.30 -11.61 -10.19
CA TYR A 39 -1.79 -10.93 -11.40
C TYR A 39 -1.12 -9.58 -11.71
N GLY A 40 -0.17 -9.11 -10.91
CA GLY A 40 0.60 -7.89 -11.25
C GLY A 40 -0.14 -6.56 -11.06
N LYS A 41 -1.37 -6.61 -10.53
CA LYS A 41 -2.33 -5.49 -10.65
C LYS A 41 -1.93 -4.27 -9.81
N VAL A 42 -1.35 -4.50 -8.63
CA VAL A 42 -1.06 -3.41 -7.71
C VAL A 42 0.21 -2.69 -8.15
N HIS A 43 1.24 -3.43 -8.54
CA HIS A 43 2.48 -2.83 -9.04
C HIS A 43 2.24 -2.11 -10.37
N GLY A 44 1.45 -2.69 -11.28
CA GLY A 44 1.09 -2.02 -12.52
C GLY A 44 0.39 -0.66 -12.32
N TYR A 45 -0.46 -0.54 -11.29
CA TYR A 45 -1.07 0.76 -10.96
C TYR A 45 -0.04 1.76 -10.42
N ILE A 46 0.85 1.31 -9.52
CA ILE A 46 1.92 2.15 -8.97
C ILE A 46 2.78 2.71 -10.10
N ASP A 47 3.21 1.83 -11.02
CA ASP A 47 4.10 2.20 -12.13
C ASP A 47 3.40 3.14 -13.12
N SER A 48 2.11 2.94 -13.36
CA SER A 48 1.37 3.77 -14.33
C SER A 48 1.00 5.16 -13.79
N TRP A 49 0.79 5.31 -12.47
CA TRP A 49 0.12 6.49 -11.92
C TRP A 49 0.80 7.13 -10.71
N LEU A 50 1.61 6.39 -9.96
CA LEU A 50 2.21 6.88 -8.72
C LEU A 50 3.72 7.13 -8.84
N GLU A 51 4.36 6.64 -9.90
CA GLU A 51 5.74 6.95 -10.21
C GLU A 51 5.93 8.48 -10.39
N GLY A 52 6.89 9.06 -9.67
CA GLY A 52 7.14 10.51 -9.67
C GLY A 52 6.11 11.37 -8.94
N SER A 53 5.02 10.79 -8.41
CA SER A 53 3.97 11.55 -7.71
C SER A 53 4.36 12.04 -6.30
N GLY A 54 5.42 11.47 -5.72
CA GLY A 54 5.79 11.68 -4.33
C GLY A 54 4.94 10.89 -3.31
N ALA A 55 4.04 10.02 -3.78
CA ALA A 55 3.27 9.14 -2.89
C ALA A 55 4.20 8.22 -2.09
N ALA A 56 3.93 8.09 -0.79
CA ALA A 56 4.69 7.24 0.14
C ALA A 56 4.33 5.75 -0.03
N VAL A 57 4.65 5.18 -1.19
CA VAL A 57 4.36 3.78 -1.53
C VAL A 57 5.64 3.02 -1.90
N ALA A 58 5.82 1.83 -1.31
CA ALA A 58 6.88 0.89 -1.64
C ALA A 58 6.30 -0.40 -2.22
N LYS A 59 7.05 -1.07 -3.09
CA LYS A 59 6.67 -2.36 -3.71
C LYS A 59 7.37 -3.52 -3.00
N ALA A 60 6.61 -4.55 -2.64
CA ALA A 60 7.12 -5.82 -2.14
C ALA A 60 6.54 -6.99 -2.96
N ARG A 61 7.29 -8.09 -3.06
CA ARG A 61 6.88 -9.32 -3.77
C ARG A 61 6.23 -10.34 -2.84
N SER A 62 6.35 -10.17 -1.53
CA SER A 62 5.70 -11.02 -0.54
C SER A 62 5.39 -10.27 0.75
N PHE A 63 4.44 -10.78 1.54
CA PHE A 63 4.18 -10.25 2.88
C PHE A 63 5.36 -10.41 3.85
N ALA A 64 6.23 -11.40 3.62
CA ALA A 64 7.44 -11.58 4.43
C ALA A 64 8.44 -10.44 4.18
N GLU A 65 8.70 -10.15 2.90
CA GLU A 65 9.51 -9.01 2.47
C GLU A 65 8.93 -7.68 2.97
N ALA A 66 7.61 -7.49 2.83
CA ALA A 66 6.94 -6.27 3.28
C ALA A 66 7.08 -6.04 4.79
N ARG A 67 7.01 -7.09 5.62
CA ARG A 67 7.21 -6.97 7.08
C ARG A 67 8.64 -6.59 7.45
N ALA A 68 9.62 -7.11 6.72
CA ALA A 68 11.03 -6.78 6.93
C ALA A 68 11.35 -5.31 6.61
N MET A 69 10.56 -4.65 5.76
CA MET A 69 10.73 -3.23 5.41
C MET A 69 10.20 -2.26 6.48
N VAL A 70 9.38 -2.73 7.42
CA VAL A 70 8.68 -1.90 8.42
C VAL A 70 9.20 -2.18 9.85
N THR A 71 10.16 -3.08 9.98
CA THR A 71 10.87 -3.38 11.24
C THR A 71 12.11 -2.50 11.36
#